data_AF-A0AAD7AIX3-F1
#
_entry.id   AF-A0AAD7AIX3-F1
#
_cell.length_a   1.000
_cell.length_b   1.000
_cell.length_c   1.000
_cell.angle_alpha   90.00
_cell.angle_beta   90.00
_cell.angle_gamma   90.00
#
_symmetry.space_group_name_H-M   'P 1'
#
loop_
_entity.id
_entity.type
_entity.pdbx_description
1 polymer ?
#
loop_
_entity_poly.entity_id
_entity_poly.type
_entity_poly.pdbx_seq_one_letter_code
_entity_poly.pdbx_strand_id
1 'polypeptide(L)'
;MSLPPTHLAGVAYRDSVQITRDGLPWLSDLYYALSHLPVPVLLSMDSLTPDGIADLKRRLNASCSTWIGELKPVAMKLRLYLRVPVPAHRKALTRILLSSHSLAIELFRYQEQLTPPIPRHARLCCLCLLDVESEGHALLACSVPTLVEMRKCFLMDIYSTLPTIPRRWPSMDDFIRYLIQTRNLNIIQRLAKIYIQRIALIPVNHPSYSILDTRPPWGFECISIPPYGPRLFLNGTAPVYILLLLHYFIWSLDHTVATELRQLIAGGLDSTVTVEGKGVVCPVSEDEIGANLSE
;
A
#
# COMPACT_ATOMS: atom_id res chain seq x y z
N MET A 1 -11.78 26.57 14.38
CA MET A 1 -12.00 25.44 15.32
C MET A 1 -12.20 26.00 16.72
N SER A 2 -13.30 25.69 17.39
CA SER A 2 -13.60 26.13 18.77
C SER A 2 -12.99 25.20 19.82
N LEU A 3 -11.74 24.79 19.64
CA LEU A 3 -11.04 23.98 20.65
C LEU A 3 -10.40 24.89 21.70
N PRO A 4 -10.36 24.50 22.98
CA PRO A 4 -9.64 25.23 24.00
C PRO A 4 -8.17 25.50 23.59
N PRO A 5 -7.60 26.65 23.95
CA PRO A 5 -6.24 27.02 23.54
C PRO A 5 -5.17 26.02 24.01
N THR A 6 -5.43 25.28 25.09
CA THR A 6 -4.53 24.25 25.64
C THR A 6 -4.72 22.85 25.02
N HIS A 7 -5.70 22.67 24.15
CA HIS A 7 -5.96 21.36 23.54
C HIS A 7 -4.86 21.00 22.55
N LEU A 8 -4.21 19.83 22.72
CA LEU A 8 -3.04 19.40 21.94
C LEU A 8 -3.27 19.49 20.42
N ALA A 9 -4.44 19.07 19.93
CA ALA A 9 -4.77 19.19 18.51
C ALA A 9 -4.82 20.65 18.01
N GLY A 10 -5.31 21.58 18.84
CA GLY A 10 -5.35 23.01 18.50
C GLY A 10 -3.95 23.65 18.52
N VAL A 11 -3.07 23.22 19.43
CA VAL A 11 -1.66 23.62 19.47
C VAL A 11 -0.93 23.10 18.24
N ALA A 12 -0.99 21.78 17.97
CA ALA A 12 -0.36 21.15 16.81
C ALA A 12 -0.79 21.76 15.47
N TYR A 13 -2.07 22.14 15.37
CA TYR A 13 -2.59 22.84 14.20
C TYR A 13 -1.96 24.24 14.03
N ARG A 14 -1.94 25.06 15.09
CA ARG A 14 -1.35 26.41 15.03
C ARG A 14 0.15 26.35 14.74
N ASP A 15 0.85 25.39 15.34
CA ASP A 15 2.27 25.14 15.05
C ASP A 15 2.45 24.75 13.59
N SER A 16 1.61 23.88 13.04
CA SER A 16 1.66 23.52 11.62
C SER A 16 1.42 24.73 10.70
N VAL A 17 0.46 25.60 11.02
CA VAL A 17 0.19 26.84 10.28
C VAL A 17 1.39 27.78 10.33
N GLN A 18 2.00 27.96 11.50
CA GLN A 18 3.17 28.80 11.69
C GLN A 18 4.37 28.24 10.92
N ILE A 19 4.65 26.95 11.05
CA ILE A 19 5.71 26.23 10.30
C ILE A 19 5.51 26.37 8.78
N THR A 20 4.25 26.39 8.31
CA THR A 20 3.92 26.58 6.88
C THR A 20 4.27 27.99 6.42
N ARG A 21 3.95 29.02 7.22
CA ARG A 21 4.34 30.42 6.94
C ARG A 21 5.86 30.59 6.93
N ASP A 22 6.55 29.80 7.74
CA ASP A 22 8.01 29.78 7.83
C ASP A 22 8.67 28.87 6.76
N GLY A 23 7.89 28.26 5.86
CA GLY A 23 8.37 27.56 4.66
C GLY A 23 8.57 26.04 4.75
N LEU A 24 7.81 25.33 5.60
CA LEU A 24 7.96 23.87 5.86
C LEU A 24 6.60 23.13 5.97
N PRO A 25 6.54 21.78 5.92
CA PRO A 25 6.61 20.98 4.70
C PRO A 25 5.25 20.35 4.32
N TRP A 26 4.48 19.78 5.25
CA TRP A 26 3.32 18.94 4.88
C TRP A 26 2.12 19.72 4.33
N LEU A 27 1.88 20.92 4.87
CA LEU A 27 0.74 21.75 4.45
C LEU A 27 1.09 22.55 3.20
N SER A 28 2.36 22.90 3.01
CA SER A 28 2.88 23.35 1.72
C SER A 28 2.83 22.25 0.67
N ASP A 29 3.13 20.99 1.02
CA ASP A 29 3.00 19.84 0.12
C ASP A 29 1.54 19.61 -0.27
N LEU A 30 0.62 19.73 0.70
CA LEU A 30 -0.82 19.63 0.44
C LEU A 30 -1.30 20.78 -0.46
N TYR A 31 -0.89 22.02 -0.19
CA TYR A 31 -1.19 23.17 -1.03
C TYR A 31 -0.64 22.99 -2.45
N TYR A 32 0.60 22.53 -2.57
CA TYR A 32 1.25 22.23 -3.84
C TYR A 32 0.48 21.14 -4.59
N ALA A 33 0.17 20.02 -3.94
CA ALA A 33 -0.57 18.92 -4.54
C ALA A 33 -1.95 19.35 -5.05
N LEU A 34 -2.69 20.13 -4.24
CA LEU A 34 -4.03 20.61 -4.58
C LEU A 34 -4.01 21.66 -5.71
N SER A 35 -3.00 22.54 -5.75
CA SER A 35 -2.85 23.53 -6.82
C SER A 35 -2.43 22.94 -8.16
N HIS A 36 -1.83 21.74 -8.15
CA HIS A 36 -1.39 21.02 -9.36
C HIS A 36 -2.39 19.96 -9.84
N LEU A 37 -3.58 19.89 -9.25
CA LEU A 37 -4.66 19.10 -9.81
C LEU A 37 -5.11 19.67 -11.17
N PRO A 38 -5.67 18.84 -12.07
CA PRO A 38 -6.16 19.30 -13.38
C PRO A 38 -7.16 20.46 -13.27
N VAL A 39 -7.98 20.45 -12.21
CA VAL A 39 -8.75 21.62 -11.78
C VAL A 39 -8.15 22.07 -10.43
N PRO A 40 -7.35 23.14 -10.40
CA PRO A 40 -6.66 23.57 -9.18
C PRO A 40 -7.61 23.82 -8.01
N VAL A 41 -7.31 23.21 -6.86
CA VAL A 41 -8.07 23.39 -5.61
C VAL A 41 -7.26 24.29 -4.68
N LEU A 42 -7.68 25.54 -4.53
CA LEU A 42 -6.99 26.47 -3.64
C LEU A 42 -7.33 26.18 -2.17
N LEU A 43 -6.31 25.81 -1.41
CA LEU A 43 -6.40 25.65 0.04
C LEU A 43 -6.16 27.02 0.70
N SER A 44 -7.20 27.58 1.33
CA SER A 44 -7.01 28.74 2.21
C SER A 44 -6.76 28.25 3.63
N MET A 45 -5.70 28.78 4.22
CA MET A 45 -5.29 28.48 5.60
C MET A 45 -6.33 28.97 6.62
N ASP A 46 -7.05 30.04 6.27
CA ASP A 46 -8.08 30.63 7.11
C ASP A 46 -9.42 29.87 7.00
N SER A 47 -9.57 29.01 5.99
CA SER A 47 -10.78 28.22 5.74
C SER A 47 -10.74 26.80 6.32
N LEU A 48 -9.83 26.47 7.23
CA LEU A 48 -9.78 25.16 7.89
C LEU A 48 -10.77 25.07 9.08
N THR A 49 -11.98 25.60 8.85
CA THR A 49 -13.17 25.37 9.68
C THR A 49 -13.89 24.10 9.21
N PRO A 50 -14.79 23.50 10.01
CA PRO A 50 -15.59 22.35 9.55
C PRO A 50 -16.28 22.60 8.20
N ASP A 51 -16.85 23.79 8.02
CA ASP A 51 -17.52 24.18 6.77
C ASP A 51 -16.54 24.35 5.61
N GLY A 52 -15.39 24.98 5.85
CA GLY A 52 -14.37 25.15 4.82
C GLY A 52 -13.66 23.83 4.46
N ILE A 53 -13.56 22.88 5.38
CA ILE A 53 -13.13 21.50 5.09
C ILE A 53 -14.19 20.79 4.23
N ALA A 54 -15.48 20.96 4.51
CA ALA A 54 -16.55 20.40 3.69
C ALA A 54 -16.55 21.00 2.27
N ASP A 55 -16.33 22.30 2.15
CA ASP A 55 -16.18 22.97 0.85
C ASP A 55 -14.92 22.50 0.10
N LEU A 56 -13.78 22.39 0.79
CA LEU A 56 -12.54 21.86 0.23
C LEU A 56 -12.73 20.44 -0.31
N LYS A 57 -13.39 19.56 0.46
CA LYS A 57 -13.74 18.19 0.02
C LYS A 57 -14.60 18.23 -1.24
N ARG A 58 -15.59 19.12 -1.30
CA ARG A 58 -16.47 19.29 -2.48
C ARG A 58 -15.66 19.68 -3.72
N ARG A 59 -14.77 20.67 -3.61
CA ARG A 59 -13.91 21.14 -4.70
C ARG A 59 -12.90 20.08 -5.15
N LEU A 60 -12.31 19.36 -4.19
CA LEU A 60 -11.42 18.22 -4.46
C LEU A 60 -12.15 17.12 -5.23
N ASN A 61 -13.33 16.72 -4.77
CA ASN A 61 -14.14 15.70 -5.45
C ASN A 61 -14.48 16.14 -6.88
N ALA A 62 -14.88 17.39 -7.10
CA ALA A 62 -15.16 17.92 -8.43
C ALA A 62 -13.92 17.86 -9.34
N SER A 63 -12.75 18.29 -8.84
CA SER A 63 -11.50 18.17 -9.61
C SER A 63 -11.14 16.73 -9.95
N CYS A 64 -11.30 15.79 -9.00
CA CYS A 64 -11.01 14.38 -9.23
C CYS A 64 -11.99 13.78 -10.24
N SER A 65 -13.27 14.12 -10.18
CA SER A 65 -14.28 13.66 -11.15
C SER A 65 -13.98 14.12 -12.56
N THR A 66 -13.59 15.40 -12.75
CA THR A 66 -13.15 15.90 -14.06
C THR A 66 -11.95 15.12 -14.58
N TRP A 67 -10.94 14.92 -13.73
CA TRP A 67 -9.75 14.16 -14.11
C TRP A 67 -10.06 12.71 -14.48
N ILE A 68 -10.88 12.03 -13.68
CA ILE A 68 -11.31 10.65 -13.95
C ILE A 68 -12.12 10.56 -15.25
N GLY A 69 -12.94 11.56 -15.56
CA GLY A 69 -13.68 11.64 -16.81
C GLY A 69 -12.79 11.84 -18.05
N GLU A 70 -11.68 12.56 -17.90
CA GLU A 70 -10.68 12.76 -18.96
C GLU A 70 -9.73 11.58 -19.16
N LEU A 71 -9.52 10.78 -18.10
CA LEU A 71 -8.85 9.51 -18.23
C LEU A 71 -9.70 8.63 -19.16
N LYS A 72 -9.21 8.40 -20.39
CA LYS A 72 -9.73 7.30 -21.23
C LYS A 72 -9.86 6.07 -20.33
N PRO A 73 -10.99 5.34 -20.36
CA PRO A 73 -11.15 4.15 -19.53
C PRO A 73 -10.17 3.09 -20.00
N VAL A 74 -8.91 3.22 -19.58
CA VAL A 74 -8.02 2.11 -19.41
C VAL A 74 -8.69 1.34 -18.29
N ALA A 75 -9.51 0.36 -18.66
CA ALA A 75 -10.24 -0.46 -17.72
C ALA A 75 -9.29 -0.81 -16.59
N MET A 76 -9.53 -0.23 -15.40
CA MET A 76 -8.74 -0.52 -14.20
C MET A 76 -9.11 -1.94 -13.81
N LYS A 77 -8.49 -2.90 -14.51
CA LYS A 77 -8.72 -4.31 -14.26
C LYS A 77 -8.24 -4.57 -12.85
N LEU A 78 -9.18 -4.88 -11.97
CA LEU A 78 -8.89 -5.24 -10.59
C LEU A 78 -7.80 -6.32 -10.61
N ARG A 79 -6.61 -5.96 -10.12
CA ARG A 79 -5.47 -6.87 -10.13
C ARG A 79 -5.75 -8.01 -9.16
N LEU A 80 -5.37 -9.24 -9.53
CA LEU A 80 -5.75 -10.45 -8.79
C LEU A 80 -5.23 -10.46 -7.35
N TYR A 81 -4.10 -9.84 -7.05
CA TYR A 81 -3.62 -9.73 -5.67
C TYR A 81 -4.59 -8.98 -4.74
N LEU A 82 -5.46 -8.12 -5.26
CA LEU A 82 -6.50 -7.44 -4.48
C LEU A 82 -7.66 -8.38 -4.12
N ARG A 83 -7.78 -9.54 -4.79
CA ARG A 83 -8.79 -10.57 -4.50
C ARG A 83 -8.32 -11.65 -3.53
N VAL A 84 -7.06 -11.62 -3.07
CA VAL A 84 -6.56 -12.57 -2.07
C VAL A 84 -7.41 -12.44 -0.80
N PRO A 85 -7.99 -13.51 -0.24
CA PRO A 85 -9.00 -13.40 0.82
C PRO A 85 -8.44 -12.85 2.13
N VAL A 86 -7.19 -13.20 2.47
CA VAL A 86 -6.53 -12.80 3.72
C VAL A 86 -6.04 -11.34 3.64
N PRO A 87 -6.54 -10.41 4.49
CA PRO A 87 -6.15 -9.00 4.44
C PRO A 87 -4.65 -8.76 4.64
N ALA A 88 -4.02 -9.52 5.55
CA ALA A 88 -2.57 -9.42 5.79
C ALA A 88 -1.75 -9.74 4.54
N HIS A 89 -2.16 -10.76 3.77
CA HIS A 89 -1.52 -11.11 2.50
C HIS A 89 -1.69 -10.01 1.45
N ARG A 90 -2.89 -9.43 1.31
CA ARG A 90 -3.11 -8.29 0.41
C ARG A 90 -2.21 -7.11 0.76
N LYS A 91 -2.09 -6.78 2.06
CA LYS A 91 -1.22 -5.71 2.56
C LYS A 91 0.25 -6.01 2.25
N ALA A 92 0.71 -7.23 2.48
CA ALA A 92 2.07 -7.65 2.15
C ALA A 92 2.37 -7.52 0.66
N LEU A 93 1.50 -8.03 -0.21
CA LEU A 93 1.66 -7.93 -1.67
C LEU A 93 1.63 -6.50 -2.17
N THR A 94 0.74 -5.68 -1.61
CA THR A 94 0.67 -4.25 -1.94
C THR A 94 1.97 -3.54 -1.55
N ARG A 95 2.53 -3.86 -0.37
CA ARG A 95 3.82 -3.31 0.08
C ARG A 95 4.97 -3.70 -0.85
N ILE A 96 5.02 -4.96 -1.28
CA ILE A 96 6.01 -5.42 -2.27
C ILE A 96 5.84 -4.64 -3.58
N LEU A 97 4.63 -4.59 -4.13
CA LEU A 97 4.35 -3.97 -5.43
C LEU A 97 4.58 -2.46 -5.49
N LEU A 98 4.35 -1.77 -4.37
CA LEU A 98 4.50 -0.33 -4.27
C LEU A 98 5.86 0.07 -3.69
N SER A 99 6.79 -0.88 -3.53
CA SER A 99 8.10 -0.64 -2.92
C SER A 99 7.99 0.04 -1.55
N SER A 100 6.93 -0.25 -0.80
CA SER A 100 6.64 0.30 0.53
C SER A 100 6.87 -0.75 1.63
N HIS A 101 7.83 -1.64 1.40
CA HIS A 101 8.24 -2.71 2.31
C HIS A 101 9.48 -2.32 3.10
N SER A 102 9.74 -3.05 4.18
CA SER A 102 10.86 -2.77 5.09
C SER A 102 12.17 -3.44 4.67
N LEU A 103 12.38 -3.79 3.41
CA LEU A 103 13.65 -4.39 3.01
C LEU A 103 14.71 -3.29 2.83
N ALA A 104 15.98 -3.60 3.13
CA ALA A 104 17.08 -2.64 3.09
C ALA A 104 17.20 -1.92 1.74
N ILE A 105 16.84 -2.58 0.62
CA ILE A 105 16.86 -1.96 -0.71
C ILE A 105 16.02 -0.68 -0.79
N GLU A 106 14.85 -0.66 -0.13
CA GLU A 106 13.93 0.49 -0.10
C GLU A 106 14.14 1.34 1.14
N LEU A 107 14.37 0.75 2.32
CA LEU A 107 14.59 1.52 3.56
C LEU A 107 15.75 2.49 3.43
N PHE A 108 16.88 2.03 2.89
CA PHE A 108 18.07 2.87 2.77
C PHE A 108 18.20 3.56 1.41
N ARG A 109 17.11 3.55 0.62
CA ARG A 109 17.04 4.28 -0.64
C ARG A 109 16.91 5.77 -0.44
N TYR A 110 16.10 6.15 0.54
CA TYR A 110 15.75 7.53 0.80
C TYR A 110 16.74 8.15 1.78
N GLN A 111 16.99 9.43 1.60
CA GLN A 111 17.78 10.21 2.55
C GLN A 111 16.87 10.53 3.74
N GLU A 112 17.26 10.10 4.93
CA GLU A 112 16.66 10.58 6.18
C GLU A 112 17.44 11.82 6.64
N GLN A 113 16.80 12.67 7.45
CA GLN A 113 17.27 14.03 7.79
C GLN A 113 18.74 14.12 8.25
N LEU A 114 19.29 13.05 8.82
CA LEU A 114 20.65 12.99 9.37
C LEU A 114 21.54 11.93 8.71
N THR A 115 21.03 11.25 7.68
CA THR A 115 21.69 10.06 7.12
C THR A 115 21.66 10.12 5.60
N PRO A 116 22.82 10.22 4.94
CA PRO A 116 22.87 10.17 3.48
C PRO A 116 22.33 8.82 3.00
N PRO A 117 21.74 8.77 1.79
CA PRO A 117 21.23 7.53 1.24
C PRO A 117 22.37 6.51 1.11
N ILE A 118 22.12 5.28 1.57
CA ILE A 118 23.16 4.24 1.52
C ILE A 118 23.30 3.77 0.07
N PRO A 119 24.52 3.66 -0.47
CA PRO A 119 24.74 3.11 -1.81
C PRO A 119 24.12 1.72 -1.96
N ARG A 120 23.52 1.42 -3.13
CA ARG A 120 22.77 0.17 -3.35
C ARG A 120 23.52 -1.10 -2.92
N HIS A 121 24.82 -1.19 -3.25
CA HIS A 121 25.66 -2.35 -2.92
C HIS A 121 25.88 -2.55 -1.42
N ALA A 122 25.68 -1.51 -0.59
CA ALA A 122 25.83 -1.55 0.85
C ALA A 122 24.49 -1.78 1.59
N ARG A 123 23.36 -1.91 0.88
CA ARG A 123 22.04 -2.20 1.46
C ARG A 123 21.87 -3.69 1.73
N LEU A 124 22.74 -4.23 2.55
CA LEU A 124 22.87 -5.67 2.77
C LEU A 124 21.65 -6.26 3.47
N CYS A 125 21.37 -7.53 3.16
CA CYS A 125 20.35 -8.36 3.81
C CYS A 125 20.60 -8.46 5.31
N CYS A 126 19.61 -8.10 6.12
CA CYS A 126 19.76 -8.08 7.57
C CYS A 126 19.88 -9.49 8.19
N LEU A 127 19.60 -10.54 7.41
CA LEU A 127 19.65 -11.92 7.87
C LEU A 127 20.98 -12.59 7.52
N CYS A 128 21.47 -12.46 6.28
CA CYS A 128 22.72 -13.10 5.88
C CYS A 128 23.91 -12.13 5.82
N LEU A 129 23.69 -10.83 5.64
CA LEU A 129 24.72 -9.79 5.47
C LEU A 129 25.66 -10.00 4.26
N LEU A 130 25.30 -10.87 3.31
CA LEU A 130 26.17 -11.25 2.19
C LEU A 130 25.87 -10.51 0.87
N ASP A 131 24.64 -10.05 0.69
CA ASP A 131 24.15 -9.51 -0.58
C ASP A 131 23.04 -8.49 -0.33
N VAL A 132 22.71 -7.70 -1.34
CA VAL A 132 21.71 -6.63 -1.26
C VAL A 132 20.34 -7.20 -0.93
N GLU A 133 19.63 -6.59 0.02
CA GLU A 133 18.29 -7.01 0.45
C GLU A 133 17.19 -6.61 -0.54
N SER A 134 17.26 -7.08 -1.78
CA SER A 134 16.12 -7.01 -2.70
C SER A 134 15.03 -8.00 -2.32
N GLU A 135 13.84 -7.85 -2.91
CA GLU A 135 12.74 -8.80 -2.78
C GLU A 135 13.16 -10.19 -3.25
N GLY A 136 13.87 -10.26 -4.38
CA GLY A 136 14.46 -11.48 -4.93
C GLY A 136 15.44 -12.12 -3.97
N HIS A 137 16.35 -11.35 -3.38
CA HIS A 137 17.27 -11.88 -2.38
C HIS A 137 16.52 -12.37 -1.14
N ALA A 138 15.72 -11.49 -0.53
CA ALA A 138 15.06 -11.73 0.74
C ALA A 138 14.10 -12.94 0.71
N LEU A 139 13.42 -13.17 -0.41
CA LEU A 139 12.45 -14.25 -0.55
C LEU A 139 13.04 -15.51 -1.19
N LEU A 140 13.92 -15.35 -2.19
CA LEU A 140 14.28 -16.44 -3.10
C LEU A 140 15.78 -16.78 -3.17
N ALA A 141 16.68 -15.97 -2.62
CA ALA A 141 18.12 -16.26 -2.68
C ALA A 141 18.81 -16.41 -1.31
N CYS A 142 18.32 -15.73 -0.27
CA CYS A 142 18.97 -15.66 1.04
C CYS A 142 19.36 -17.05 1.59
N SER A 143 20.59 -17.21 2.05
CA SER A 143 21.17 -18.50 2.43
C SER A 143 20.86 -18.94 3.86
N VAL A 144 20.09 -18.16 4.63
CA VAL A 144 19.76 -18.51 6.02
C VAL A 144 18.93 -19.81 6.06
N PRO A 145 19.33 -20.81 6.88
CA PRO A 145 18.74 -22.16 6.84
C PRO A 145 17.21 -22.20 6.94
N THR A 146 16.62 -21.37 7.81
CA THR A 146 15.16 -21.28 7.99
C THR A 146 14.44 -20.80 6.73
N LEU A 147 15.03 -19.85 5.99
CA LEU A 147 14.50 -19.36 4.72
C LEU A 147 14.70 -20.36 3.58
N VAL A 148 15.82 -21.08 3.58
CA VAL A 148 16.09 -22.13 2.59
C VAL A 148 15.00 -23.21 2.65
N GLU A 149 14.63 -23.66 3.84
CA GLU A 149 13.61 -24.70 3.98
C GLU A 149 12.21 -24.20 3.59
N MET A 150 11.82 -23.00 4.05
CA MET A 150 10.56 -22.39 3.61
C MET A 150 10.50 -22.20 2.09
N ARG A 151 11.62 -21.83 1.47
CA ARG A 151 11.73 -21.65 0.02
C ARG A 151 11.60 -22.97 -0.73
N LYS A 152 12.18 -24.06 -0.25
CA LYS A 152 12.02 -25.38 -0.88
C LYS A 152 10.55 -25.76 -0.95
N CYS A 153 9.83 -25.68 0.17
CA CYS A 153 8.39 -25.96 0.22
C CYS A 153 7.61 -25.04 -0.74
N PHE A 154 7.89 -23.74 -0.71
CA PHE A 154 7.27 -22.77 -1.60
C PHE A 154 7.52 -23.03 -3.09
N LEU A 155 8.76 -23.33 -3.47
CA LEU A 155 9.12 -23.62 -4.86
C LEU A 155 8.52 -24.95 -5.32
N MET A 156 8.52 -25.99 -4.48
CA MET A 156 7.86 -27.26 -4.78
C MET A 156 6.36 -27.05 -5.06
N ASP A 157 5.68 -26.25 -4.24
CA ASP A 157 4.28 -25.88 -4.46
C ASP A 157 4.06 -25.11 -5.76
N ILE A 158 4.97 -24.20 -6.12
CA ILE A 158 4.87 -23.44 -7.38
C ILE A 158 5.05 -24.37 -8.57
N TYR A 159 6.09 -25.21 -8.57
CA TYR A 159 6.39 -26.08 -9.71
C TYR A 159 5.34 -27.18 -9.88
N SER A 160 4.67 -27.62 -8.81
CA SER A 160 3.54 -28.53 -8.91
C SER A 160 2.28 -27.84 -9.45
N THR A 161 2.05 -26.56 -9.09
CA THR A 161 0.87 -25.80 -9.52
C THR A 161 1.01 -25.22 -10.93
N LEU A 162 2.22 -24.82 -11.33
CA LEU A 162 2.55 -24.27 -12.64
C LEU A 162 3.71 -25.05 -13.28
N PRO A 163 3.45 -26.26 -13.80
CA PRO A 163 4.51 -27.09 -14.39
C PRO A 163 5.15 -26.45 -15.63
N THR A 164 4.46 -25.52 -16.29
CA THR A 164 4.94 -24.81 -17.49
C THR A 164 5.85 -23.62 -17.17
N ILE A 165 6.13 -23.34 -15.90
CA ILE A 165 6.92 -22.18 -15.51
C ILE A 165 8.39 -22.37 -15.93
N PRO A 166 9.03 -21.36 -16.55
CA PRO A 166 10.46 -21.43 -16.86
C PRO A 166 11.29 -21.73 -15.61
N ARG A 167 12.26 -22.63 -15.72
CA ARG A 167 13.21 -22.92 -14.63
C ARG A 167 14.35 -21.91 -14.53
N ARG A 168 14.56 -21.12 -15.59
CA ARG A 168 15.60 -20.08 -15.66
C ARG A 168 14.94 -18.72 -15.78
N TRP A 169 15.42 -17.80 -14.96
CA TRP A 169 14.96 -16.41 -14.91
C TRP A 169 16.18 -15.49 -14.96
N PRO A 170 16.09 -14.30 -15.59
CA PRO A 170 17.20 -13.36 -15.62
C PRO A 170 17.59 -12.90 -14.21
N SER A 171 16.60 -12.69 -13.34
CA SER A 171 16.79 -12.43 -11.92
C SER A 171 15.65 -13.02 -11.08
N MET A 172 15.90 -13.13 -9.76
CA MET A 172 14.85 -13.52 -8.81
C MET A 172 13.75 -12.46 -8.69
N ASP A 173 14.07 -11.19 -8.90
CA ASP A 173 13.10 -10.09 -8.92
C ASP A 173 12.15 -10.19 -10.13
N ASP A 174 12.66 -10.62 -11.30
CA ASP A 174 11.82 -10.91 -12.47
C ASP A 174 10.87 -12.08 -12.19
N PHE A 175 11.36 -13.09 -11.47
CA PHE A 175 10.54 -14.24 -11.09
C PHE A 175 9.41 -13.82 -10.13
N ILE A 176 9.67 -12.98 -9.13
CA ILE A 176 8.63 -12.42 -8.25
C ILE A 176 7.60 -11.62 -9.05
N ARG A 177 8.06 -10.76 -9.96
CA ARG A 177 7.17 -9.96 -10.82
C ARG A 177 6.27 -10.86 -11.66
N TYR A 178 6.81 -11.96 -12.21
CA TYR A 178 6.01 -12.97 -12.89
C TYR A 178 4.97 -13.59 -11.96
N LEU A 179 5.36 -14.06 -10.77
CA LEU A 179 4.46 -14.71 -9.81
C LEU A 179 3.27 -13.81 -9.42
N ILE A 180 3.51 -12.51 -9.21
CA ILE A 180 2.44 -11.55 -8.87
C ILE A 180 1.47 -11.31 -10.05
N GLN A 181 1.97 -11.43 -11.28
CA GLN A 181 1.17 -11.27 -12.50
C GLN A 181 0.46 -12.56 -12.92
N THR A 182 0.76 -13.70 -12.29
CA THR A 182 0.06 -14.95 -12.59
C THR A 182 -1.45 -14.82 -12.36
N ARG A 183 -2.23 -15.59 -13.13
CA ARG A 183 -3.68 -15.66 -12.91
C ARG A 183 -4.09 -16.60 -11.77
N ASN A 184 -3.15 -17.00 -10.92
CA ASN A 184 -3.35 -18.02 -9.91
C ASN A 184 -3.30 -17.40 -8.50
N LEU A 185 -4.48 -17.25 -7.87
CA LEU A 185 -4.61 -16.67 -6.54
C LEU A 185 -3.86 -17.45 -5.46
N ASN A 186 -3.77 -18.78 -5.57
CA ASN A 186 -3.06 -19.61 -4.59
C ASN A 186 -1.56 -19.30 -4.58
N ILE A 187 -0.96 -19.07 -5.75
CA ILE A 187 0.45 -18.72 -5.88
C ILE A 187 0.72 -17.33 -5.31
N ILE A 188 -0.12 -16.36 -5.66
CA ILE A 188 -0.04 -15.00 -5.13
C ILE A 188 -0.16 -15.02 -3.60
N GLN A 189 -1.08 -15.83 -3.06
CA GLN A 189 -1.25 -16.01 -1.62
C GLN A 189 -0.02 -16.65 -0.96
N ARG A 190 0.57 -17.69 -1.57
CA ARG A 190 1.79 -18.32 -1.05
C ARG A 190 2.98 -17.36 -1.05
N LEU A 191 3.12 -16.52 -2.08
CA LEU A 191 4.15 -15.47 -2.13
C LEU A 191 3.98 -14.46 -0.99
N ALA A 192 2.75 -14.05 -0.70
CA ALA A 192 2.48 -13.18 0.43
C ALA A 192 2.83 -13.85 1.77
N LYS A 193 2.52 -15.13 1.91
CA LYS A 193 2.79 -15.92 3.11
C LYS A 193 4.30 -16.00 3.40
N ILE A 194 5.12 -16.37 2.40
CA ILE A 194 6.58 -16.45 2.60
C ILE A 194 7.17 -15.09 2.97
N TYR A 195 6.66 -13.98 2.39
CA TYR A 195 7.08 -12.64 2.77
C TYR A 195 6.76 -12.34 4.24
N ILE A 196 5.54 -12.58 4.70
CA ILE A 196 5.16 -12.34 6.10
C ILE A 196 6.00 -13.21 7.04
N GLN A 197 6.20 -14.49 6.71
CA GLN A 197 7.03 -15.40 7.51
C GLN A 197 8.48 -14.92 7.57
N ARG A 198 9.04 -14.41 6.47
CA ARG A 198 10.38 -13.81 6.47
C ARG A 198 10.44 -12.59 7.39
N ILE A 199 9.45 -11.70 7.34
CA ILE A 199 9.43 -10.50 8.20
C ILE A 199 9.41 -10.90 9.67
N ALA A 200 8.69 -11.97 10.01
CA ALA A 200 8.65 -12.51 11.37
C ALA A 200 9.99 -13.11 11.86
N LEU A 201 10.95 -13.37 10.97
CA LEU A 201 12.31 -13.83 11.36
C LEU A 201 13.24 -12.68 11.75
N ILE A 202 12.87 -11.43 11.48
CA ILE A 202 13.71 -10.29 11.84
C ILE A 202 13.56 -10.05 13.36
N PRO A 203 14.67 -9.97 14.11
CA PRO A 203 14.60 -9.57 15.50
C PRO A 203 13.94 -8.19 15.64
N VAL A 204 13.03 -8.05 16.60
CA VAL A 204 12.33 -6.78 16.94
C VAL A 204 13.34 -5.63 17.19
N ASN A 205 14.53 -5.97 17.71
CA ASN A 205 15.59 -5.01 18.01
C ASN A 205 16.67 -4.90 16.92
N HIS A 206 16.41 -5.36 15.68
CA HIS A 206 17.40 -5.24 14.63
C HIS A 206 17.67 -3.74 14.35
N PRO A 207 18.92 -3.25 14.44
CA PRO A 207 19.23 -1.81 14.36
C PRO A 207 18.81 -1.17 13.04
N SER A 208 18.71 -1.95 11.97
CA SER A 208 18.17 -1.50 10.67
C SER A 208 16.64 -1.32 10.63
N TYR A 209 15.91 -1.81 11.63
CA TYR A 209 14.44 -1.85 11.66
C TYR A 209 13.83 -1.17 12.89
N SER A 210 14.64 -0.84 13.89
CA SER A 210 14.22 -0.13 15.11
C SER A 210 13.64 1.27 14.84
N ILE A 211 13.96 1.89 13.70
CA ILE A 211 13.37 3.17 13.26
C ILE A 211 11.89 3.01 12.85
N LEU A 212 11.45 1.81 12.47
CA LEU A 212 10.08 1.53 12.03
C LEU A 212 9.16 1.03 13.14
N ASP A 213 9.72 0.73 14.33
CA ASP A 213 9.06 -0.07 15.36
C ASP A 213 8.54 0.73 16.57
N THR A 214 8.22 2.01 16.38
CA THR A 214 7.36 2.74 17.34
C THR A 214 5.87 2.44 17.16
N ARG A 215 5.48 1.45 16.34
CA ARG A 215 4.08 1.05 16.20
C ARG A 215 3.89 -0.47 16.33
N PRO A 216 3.27 -0.95 17.41
CA PRO A 216 2.89 -2.35 17.51
C PRO A 216 1.87 -2.72 16.42
N PRO A 217 1.76 -4.01 16.06
CA PRO A 217 0.89 -4.47 14.97
C PRO A 217 -0.63 -4.33 15.24
N TRP A 218 -1.03 -3.89 16.44
CA TRP A 218 -2.42 -3.60 16.82
C TRP A 218 -2.43 -2.62 18.01
N GLY A 219 -2.91 -1.39 17.77
CA GLY A 219 -3.19 -0.42 18.84
C GLY A 219 -2.54 0.94 18.62
N PHE A 220 -3.35 1.98 18.77
CA PHE A 220 -2.96 3.39 18.82
C PHE A 220 -2.06 3.67 20.04
N GLU A 221 -1.05 4.53 19.88
CA GLU A 221 -0.83 5.70 20.75
C GLU A 221 0.29 6.60 20.18
N CYS A 222 0.05 7.91 20.29
CA CYS A 222 0.93 8.97 19.79
C CYS A 222 2.08 9.21 20.77
N ILE A 223 3.32 9.27 20.28
CA ILE A 223 4.43 9.87 21.02
C ILE A 223 5.09 10.95 20.15
N SER A 224 5.15 12.14 20.73
CA SER A 224 5.63 13.40 20.18
C SER A 224 7.16 13.41 20.03
N ILE A 225 7.68 13.93 18.92
CA ILE A 225 9.12 14.21 18.70
C ILE A 225 9.25 15.68 18.24
N PRO A 226 10.25 16.46 18.74
CA PRO A 226 10.33 17.92 18.56
C PRO A 226 10.91 18.36 17.19
N PRO A 227 10.79 19.65 16.83
CA PRO A 227 10.97 20.13 15.45
C PRO A 227 12.31 20.85 15.23
N TYR A 228 13.11 20.49 14.22
CA TYR A 228 14.10 21.42 13.61
C TYR A 228 14.51 21.02 12.17
N GLY A 229 14.41 21.98 11.23
CA GLY A 229 15.40 22.23 10.16
C GLY A 229 15.12 21.70 8.71
N PRO A 230 15.27 22.51 7.64
CA PRO A 230 14.65 22.26 6.32
C PRO A 230 15.57 21.68 5.21
N ARG A 231 14.99 20.97 4.21
CA ARG A 231 15.02 21.32 2.75
C ARG A 231 14.52 20.22 1.79
N LEU A 232 13.57 20.66 0.93
CA LEU A 232 13.29 20.38 -0.50
C LEU A 232 13.67 19.01 -1.12
N PHE A 233 12.65 18.26 -1.57
CA PHE A 233 12.78 17.27 -2.64
C PHE A 233 12.07 17.75 -3.91
N LEU A 234 12.85 18.17 -4.89
CA LEU A 234 12.46 18.21 -6.30
C LEU A 234 12.93 16.91 -6.93
N ASN A 235 12.02 16.09 -7.46
CA ASN A 235 12.19 15.35 -8.73
C ASN A 235 10.95 14.50 -9.09
N GLY A 236 10.14 15.03 -10.00
CA GLY A 236 9.69 14.30 -11.20
C GLY A 236 8.68 13.15 -11.11
N THR A 237 8.08 12.82 -9.96
CA THR A 237 7.05 11.75 -9.88
C THR A 237 5.79 12.17 -9.09
N ALA A 238 5.38 13.43 -9.26
CA ALA A 238 4.24 14.03 -8.57
C ALA A 238 2.91 13.22 -8.62
N PRO A 239 2.49 12.57 -9.73
CA PRO A 239 1.14 12.02 -9.80
C PRO A 239 0.89 10.84 -8.86
N VAL A 240 1.86 9.93 -8.71
CA VAL A 240 1.68 8.70 -7.90
C VAL A 240 1.82 9.01 -6.41
N TYR A 241 2.72 9.92 -6.05
CA TYR A 241 2.93 10.35 -4.68
C TYR A 241 1.70 11.10 -4.13
N ILE A 242 1.08 11.97 -4.93
CA ILE A 242 -0.15 12.68 -4.59
C ILE A 242 -1.31 11.70 -4.37
N LEU A 243 -1.46 10.67 -5.20
CA LEU A 243 -2.49 9.64 -5.02
C LEU A 243 -2.27 8.79 -3.77
N LEU A 244 -1.01 8.49 -3.40
CA LEU A 244 -0.70 7.76 -2.17
C LEU A 244 -0.96 8.60 -0.92
N LEU A 245 -0.62 9.89 -0.94
CA LEU A 245 -0.93 10.83 0.14
C LEU A 245 -2.44 11.06 0.28
N LEU A 246 -3.16 11.24 -0.83
CA LEU A 246 -4.61 11.37 -0.83
C LEU A 246 -5.29 10.08 -0.38
N HIS A 247 -4.85 8.91 -0.83
CA HIS A 247 -5.39 7.63 -0.37
C HIS A 247 -5.11 7.39 1.11
N TYR A 248 -3.92 7.77 1.61
CA TYR A 248 -3.59 7.70 3.04
C TYR A 248 -4.44 8.68 3.86
N PHE A 249 -4.64 9.91 3.38
CA PHE A 249 -5.48 10.93 4.00
C PHE A 249 -6.96 10.53 4.01
N ILE A 250 -7.49 9.97 2.92
CA ILE A 250 -8.85 9.45 2.81
C ILE A 250 -9.04 8.23 3.71
N TRP A 251 -8.06 7.34 3.78
CA TRP A 251 -8.09 6.16 4.67
C TRP A 251 -7.93 6.52 6.16
N SER A 252 -7.30 7.67 6.45
CA SER A 252 -7.14 8.24 7.79
C SER A 252 -8.35 9.07 8.24
N LEU A 253 -9.29 9.39 7.36
CA LEU A 253 -10.54 10.05 7.70
C LEU A 253 -11.59 9.00 8.08
N ASP A 254 -12.39 9.34 9.09
CA ASP A 254 -13.39 8.53 9.81
C ASP A 254 -14.13 7.45 8.98
N HIS A 255 -14.44 6.33 9.63
CA HIS A 255 -14.97 5.09 9.04
C HIS A 255 -16.30 5.28 8.28
N THR A 256 -17.01 6.37 8.56
CA THR A 256 -18.22 6.86 7.89
C THR A 256 -17.98 7.28 6.44
N VAL A 257 -16.88 7.98 6.14
CA VAL A 257 -16.56 8.45 4.78
C VAL A 257 -16.22 7.30 3.85
N ALA A 258 -15.52 6.28 4.34
CA ALA A 258 -15.23 5.05 3.59
C ALA A 258 -16.49 4.25 3.24
N THR A 259 -17.56 4.40 4.03
CA THR A 259 -18.85 3.72 3.81
C THR A 259 -19.69 4.46 2.77
N GLU A 260 -19.72 5.79 2.81
CA GLU A 260 -20.38 6.62 1.80
C GLU A 260 -19.72 6.49 0.42
N LEU A 261 -18.38 6.42 0.36
CA LEU A 261 -17.66 6.20 -0.90
C LEU A 261 -17.95 4.81 -1.52
N ARG A 262 -18.15 3.78 -0.68
CA ARG A 262 -18.59 2.45 -1.15
C ARG A 262 -20.01 2.48 -1.68
N GLN A 263 -20.91 3.23 -1.05
CA GLN A 263 -22.29 3.41 -1.52
C GLN A 263 -22.37 4.23 -2.82
N LEU A 264 -21.51 5.24 -2.97
CA LEU A 264 -21.42 6.03 -4.21
C LEU A 264 -20.88 5.22 -5.39
N ILE A 265 -19.89 4.35 -5.14
CA ILE A 265 -19.34 3.43 -6.16
C ILE A 265 -20.35 2.32 -6.50
N ALA A 266 -21.12 1.82 -5.52
CA ALA A 266 -22.15 0.81 -5.74
C ALA A 266 -23.39 1.37 -6.46
N GLY A 267 -23.83 2.58 -6.10
CA GLY A 267 -24.99 3.25 -6.71
C GLY A 267 -24.74 3.78 -8.13
N GLY A 268 -23.48 3.94 -8.54
CA GLY A 268 -23.11 4.36 -9.89
C GLY A 268 -23.18 3.26 -10.96
N LEU A 269 -23.46 2.01 -10.58
CA LEU A 269 -23.56 0.88 -11.53
C LEU A 269 -25.00 0.45 -11.87
N ASP A 270 -26.03 1.05 -11.27
CA ASP A 270 -27.42 0.59 -11.39
C ASP A 270 -28.28 1.43 -12.35
N SER A 271 -27.73 1.80 -13.51
CA SER A 271 -28.57 2.22 -14.63
C SER A 271 -28.15 1.50 -15.91
N THR A 272 -29.15 0.84 -16.51
CA THR A 272 -29.17 0.09 -17.78
C THR A 272 -28.57 -1.31 -17.75
N VAL A 273 -29.37 -2.32 -17.42
CA VAL A 273 -29.75 -3.44 -18.32
C VAL A 273 -31.04 -4.08 -17.75
N THR A 274 -32.20 -3.72 -18.28
CA THR A 274 -33.39 -4.58 -18.24
C THR A 274 -33.28 -5.58 -19.38
N VAL A 275 -32.99 -6.84 -19.06
CA VAL A 275 -33.24 -7.96 -19.97
C VAL A 275 -34.36 -8.79 -19.34
N GLU A 276 -35.55 -8.63 -19.92
CA GLU A 276 -36.61 -9.63 -19.84
C GLU A 276 -36.10 -10.95 -20.43
N GLY A 277 -36.37 -12.07 -19.77
CA GLY A 277 -36.07 -13.36 -20.39
C GLY A 277 -36.12 -14.61 -19.53
N LYS A 278 -37.34 -15.00 -19.16
CA LYS A 278 -37.83 -16.39 -19.00
C LYS A 278 -37.10 -17.32 -18.01
N GLY A 279 -37.86 -17.68 -16.99
CA GLY A 279 -37.53 -18.74 -16.06
C GLY A 279 -37.46 -20.14 -16.69
N VAL A 280 -36.71 -21.00 -16.02
CA VAL A 280 -36.94 -22.44 -15.97
C VAL A 280 -36.75 -22.87 -14.52
N VAL A 281 -37.74 -23.61 -14.05
CA VAL A 281 -37.91 -24.11 -12.68
C VAL A 281 -37.48 -25.59 -12.65
N CYS A 282 -36.59 -25.91 -11.68
CA CYS A 282 -36.40 -27.19 -10.95
C CYS A 282 -35.93 -28.46 -11.71
N PRO A 283 -35.47 -29.54 -11.01
CA PRO A 283 -35.43 -29.77 -9.56
C PRO A 283 -34.07 -30.25 -8.98
N VAL A 284 -34.10 -30.34 -7.65
CA VAL A 284 -33.16 -30.97 -6.70
C VAL A 284 -32.98 -32.47 -6.96
N SER A 285 -31.77 -32.98 -6.71
CA SER A 285 -31.59 -34.30 -6.09
C SER A 285 -30.26 -34.34 -5.31
N GLU A 286 -30.38 -34.46 -4.00
CA GLU A 286 -29.40 -35.13 -3.14
C GLU A 286 -29.44 -36.63 -3.47
N ASP A 287 -28.29 -37.28 -3.63
CA ASP A 287 -27.95 -38.58 -3.04
C ASP A 287 -26.67 -39.20 -3.64
N GLU A 288 -25.74 -39.48 -2.71
CA GLU A 288 -24.93 -40.71 -2.57
C GLU A 288 -23.81 -41.13 -3.54
N ILE A 289 -22.93 -41.94 -2.95
CA ILE A 289 -21.77 -42.72 -3.45
C ILE A 289 -20.44 -41.93 -3.39
N GLY A 290 -19.47 -42.21 -2.51
CA GLY A 290 -19.14 -43.45 -1.80
C GLY A 290 -17.87 -44.09 -2.39
N ALA A 291 -16.76 -44.02 -1.65
CA ALA A 291 -15.60 -44.92 -1.64
C ALA A 291 -14.86 -45.26 -2.95
N ASN A 292 -13.58 -44.89 -3.02
CA ASN A 292 -12.41 -45.79 -3.04
C ASN A 292 -11.18 -45.07 -3.61
N LEU A 293 -10.03 -45.25 -2.96
CA LEU A 293 -8.73 -45.45 -3.62
C LEU A 293 -7.69 -45.79 -2.53
N SER A 294 -7.49 -47.09 -2.35
CA SER A 294 -6.27 -47.72 -1.85
C SER A 294 -5.67 -48.49 -3.02
N GLU A 295 -4.51 -48.03 -3.51
CA GLU A 295 -3.34 -48.78 -3.99
C GLU A 295 -2.34 -47.80 -4.62
#